data_AF-A0A958PPF3-F1
#
_entry.id   AF-A0A958PPF3-F1
#
_cell.length_a   1.000
_cell.length_b   1.000
_cell.length_c   1.000
_cell.angle_alpha   90.00
_cell.angle_beta   90.00
_cell.angle_gamma   90.00
#
_symmetry.space_group_name_H-M   'P 1'
#
loop_
_entity.id
_entity.type
_entity.pdbx_description
1 polymer ?
#
loop_
_entity_poly.entity_id
_entity_poly.type
_entity_poly.pdbx_seq_one_letter_code
_entity_poly.pdbx_strand_id
1 'polypeptide(L)'
;MSVWHTLSSIYYQRALRKFLQLAPDFRQVQLRKKAQYQSGAGLQIPLNSSMDWTQYADYEEAFFKLRQEKSLKWIPTSGSTDKRKWIPYNRQFIHELNMSIDVLMGALYREYPGICAGTHYWSLSWLPTELRGQMSNDDSQLLTFWKRQAFQKICPTPREVEW
;
A
#
# COMPACT_ATOMS: atom_id res chain seq x y z
N MET A 1 -13.61 -12.89 -23.24
CA MET A 1 -12.90 -11.89 -22.41
C MET A 1 -13.94 -11.20 -21.55
N SER A 2 -13.81 -11.22 -20.22
CA SER A 2 -14.81 -10.60 -19.35
C SER A 2 -14.73 -9.07 -19.42
N VAL A 3 -15.87 -8.39 -19.30
CA VAL A 3 -15.94 -6.91 -19.31
C VAL A 3 -15.03 -6.30 -18.23
N TRP A 4 -14.82 -7.00 -17.11
CA TRP A 4 -13.95 -6.58 -16.02
C TRP A 4 -12.48 -6.49 -16.41
N HIS A 5 -12.00 -7.42 -17.24
CA HIS A 5 -10.62 -7.44 -17.74
C HIS A 5 -10.34 -6.24 -18.64
N THR A 6 -11.23 -5.98 -19.60
CA THR A 6 -11.11 -4.85 -20.52
C THR A 6 -11.15 -3.51 -19.80
N LEU A 7 -12.12 -3.32 -18.89
CA LEU A 7 -12.24 -2.08 -18.12
C LEU A 7 -11.04 -1.84 -17.20
N SER A 8 -10.56 -2.88 -16.50
CA SER A 8 -9.38 -2.80 -15.64
C SER A 8 -8.13 -2.45 -16.45
N SER A 9 -7.96 -3.10 -17.61
CA SER A 9 -6.82 -2.84 -18.50
C SER A 9 -6.78 -1.39 -18.99
N ILE A 10 -7.91 -0.87 -19.48
CA ILE A 10 -8.01 0.53 -19.92
C ILE A 10 -7.69 1.50 -18.77
N TYR A 11 -8.22 1.23 -17.57
CA TYR A 11 -7.97 2.05 -16.39
C TYR A 11 -6.47 2.10 -16.04
N TYR A 12 -5.84 0.94 -15.88
CA TYR A 12 -4.43 0.88 -15.49
C TYR A 12 -3.48 1.45 -16.56
N GLN A 13 -3.79 1.25 -17.85
CA GLN A 13 -3.04 1.88 -18.93
C GLN A 13 -3.18 3.41 -18.96
N ARG A 14 -4.33 3.96 -18.52
CA ARG A 14 -4.50 5.41 -18.35
C ARG A 14 -3.69 5.92 -17.16
N ALA A 15 -3.69 5.20 -16.04
CA ALA A 15 -2.89 5.54 -14.87
C ALA A 15 -1.39 5.58 -15.20
N LEU A 16 -0.88 4.55 -15.89
CA LEU A 16 0.51 4.52 -16.36
C LEU A 16 0.84 5.71 -17.27
N ARG A 17 -0.02 6.02 -18.25
CA ARG A 17 0.21 7.16 -19.15
C ARG A 17 0.30 8.48 -18.39
N LYS A 18 -0.61 8.72 -17.45
CA LYS A 18 -0.58 9.91 -16.59
C LYS A 18 0.71 9.98 -15.76
N PHE A 19 1.14 8.85 -15.21
CA PHE A 19 2.41 8.79 -14.47
C PHE A 19 3.61 9.12 -15.36
N LEU A 20 3.70 8.52 -16.55
CA LEU A 20 4.80 8.76 -17.49
C LEU A 20 4.86 10.22 -17.98
N GLN A 21 3.72 10.91 -18.08
CA GLN A 21 3.68 12.35 -18.40
C GLN A 21 4.28 13.21 -17.27
N LEU A 22 4.15 12.78 -16.02
CA LEU A 22 4.65 13.50 -14.84
C LEU A 22 6.05 13.06 -14.41
N ALA A 23 6.52 11.90 -14.89
CA ALA A 23 7.81 11.31 -14.53
C ALA A 23 9.03 12.21 -14.84
N PRO A 24 9.07 13.00 -15.93
CA PRO A 24 10.16 13.94 -16.18
C PRO A 24 10.35 14.97 -15.04
N ASP A 25 9.27 15.31 -14.32
CA ASP A 25 9.29 16.27 -13.21
C ASP A 25 9.36 15.60 -11.82
N PHE A 26 9.73 14.32 -11.75
CA PHE A 26 9.66 13.54 -10.51
C PHE A 26 10.39 14.21 -9.33
N ARG A 27 11.56 14.80 -9.59
CA ARG A 27 12.31 15.56 -8.57
C ARG A 27 11.48 16.70 -7.98
N GLN A 28 10.80 17.48 -8.82
CA GLN A 28 9.97 18.60 -8.36
C GLN A 28 8.75 18.11 -7.58
N VAL A 29 8.15 16.99 -7.99
CA VAL A 29 7.05 16.35 -7.27
C VAL A 29 7.49 15.92 -5.87
N GLN A 30 8.67 15.28 -5.73
CA GLN A 30 9.20 14.87 -4.43
C GLN A 30 9.53 16.06 -3.52
N LEU A 31 10.12 17.12 -4.07
CA LEU A 31 10.40 18.35 -3.31
C LEU A 31 9.12 19.01 -2.78
N ARG A 32 8.06 19.08 -3.59
CA ARG A 32 6.75 19.59 -3.15
C ARG A 32 6.13 18.73 -2.05
N LYS A 33 6.19 17.40 -2.17
CA LYS A 33 5.71 16.48 -1.12
C LYS A 33 6.47 16.68 0.19
N LYS A 34 7.81 16.76 0.13
CA LYS A 34 8.64 17.03 1.32
C LYS A 34 8.21 18.33 2.00
N ALA A 35 8.06 19.41 1.23
CA ALA A 35 7.61 20.70 1.76
C ALA A 35 6.21 20.61 2.39
N GLN A 36 5.28 19.89 1.75
CA GLN A 36 3.94 19.65 2.29
C GLN A 36 4.01 18.92 3.63
N TYR A 37 4.79 17.84 3.74
CA TYR A 37 4.96 17.09 5.00
C TYR A 37 5.62 17.94 6.09
N GLN A 38 6.56 18.82 5.75
CA GLN A 38 7.18 19.75 6.70
C GLN A 38 6.21 20.85 7.17
N SER A 39 5.25 21.24 6.33
CA SER A 39 4.25 22.29 6.63
C SER A 39 2.96 21.77 7.29
N GLY A 40 2.61 20.50 7.08
CA GLY A 40 1.39 19.87 7.59
C GLY A 40 1.53 19.50 9.05
N ALA A 41 0.69 20.09 9.90
CA ALA A 41 0.65 19.86 11.34
C ALA A 41 0.57 18.36 11.70
N GLY A 42 1.46 17.90 12.59
CA GLY A 42 1.26 16.67 13.35
C GLY A 42 2.54 16.01 13.88
N LEU A 43 3.63 16.08 13.13
CA LEU A 43 4.90 15.48 13.55
C LEU A 43 6.03 16.48 13.26
N GLN A 44 6.16 17.47 14.15
CA GLN A 44 7.49 18.04 14.41
C GLN A 44 8.32 16.95 15.09
N ILE A 45 8.67 15.92 14.34
CA ILE A 45 9.71 15.01 14.76
C ILE A 45 10.98 15.84 14.63
N PRO A 46 11.67 16.19 15.73
CA PRO A 46 13.00 16.72 15.61
C PRO A 46 13.82 15.61 14.94
N LEU A 47 14.08 15.77 13.63
CA LEU A 47 15.16 15.05 13.00
C LEU A 47 16.38 15.33 13.88
N ASN A 48 16.92 14.30 14.53
CA ASN A 48 18.03 14.46 15.43
C ASN A 48 19.13 15.25 14.70
N SER A 49 19.42 16.46 15.16
CA SER A 49 20.39 17.33 14.50
C SER A 49 21.83 16.80 14.58
N SER A 50 22.07 15.75 15.38
CA SER A 50 23.37 15.06 15.46
C SER A 50 23.48 13.84 14.53
N MET A 51 22.37 13.30 14.01
CA MET A 51 22.35 12.24 12.98
C MET A 51 21.02 12.24 12.20
N ASP A 52 21.10 12.27 10.86
CA ASP A 52 19.95 12.32 9.90
C ASP A 52 18.97 11.12 9.96
N TRP A 53 19.12 10.20 10.91
CA TRP A 53 18.37 8.94 10.98
C TRP A 53 17.76 8.76 12.37
N THR A 54 16.48 8.43 12.39
CA THR A 54 15.74 8.06 13.60
C THR A 54 15.43 6.57 13.58
N GLN A 55 15.32 5.94 14.74
CA GLN A 55 14.98 4.53 14.89
C GLN A 55 13.51 4.34 15.30
N TYR A 56 12.96 3.16 15.04
CA TYR A 56 11.58 2.85 15.45
C TYR A 56 11.42 2.91 16.98
N ALA A 57 12.45 2.51 17.73
CA ALA A 57 12.46 2.54 19.20
C ALA A 57 12.22 3.95 19.75
N ASP A 58 12.68 4.99 19.05
CA ASP A 58 12.51 6.40 19.45
C ASP A 58 11.03 6.82 19.53
N TYR A 59 10.13 6.08 18.85
CA TYR A 59 8.70 6.38 18.78
C TYR A 59 7.82 5.27 19.33
N GLU A 60 8.39 4.22 19.94
CA GLU A 60 7.65 3.03 20.36
C GLU A 60 6.48 3.37 21.30
N GLU A 61 6.71 4.25 22.29
CA GLU A 61 5.68 4.68 23.25
C GLU A 61 4.58 5.52 22.57
N ALA A 62 4.96 6.44 21.68
CA ALA A 62 4.00 7.25 20.93
C ALA A 62 3.11 6.38 20.04
N PHE A 63 3.69 5.40 19.34
CA PHE A 63 2.94 4.43 18.54
C PHE A 63 2.05 3.54 19.40
N PHE A 64 2.49 3.12 20.59
CA PHE A 64 1.65 2.34 21.50
C PHE A 64 0.37 3.10 21.88
N LYS A 65 0.48 4.39 22.22
CA LYS A 65 -0.68 5.25 22.54
C LYS A 65 -1.60 5.42 21.32
N LEU A 66 -1.04 5.79 20.17
CA LEU A 66 -1.79 5.95 18.91
C LEU A 66 -2.47 4.66 18.45
N ARG A 67 -1.94 3.49 18.80
CA ARG A 67 -2.52 2.21 18.44
C ARG A 67 -3.77 1.85 19.24
N GLN A 68 -3.91 2.41 20.45
CA GLN A 68 -5.15 2.28 21.22
C GLN A 68 -6.28 3.10 20.57
N GLU A 69 -5.94 4.10 19.75
CA GLU A 69 -6.90 4.84 18.95
C GLU A 69 -7.31 4.01 17.72
N LYS A 70 -8.62 3.69 17.61
CA LYS A 70 -9.17 2.84 16.54
C LYS A 70 -9.20 3.50 15.14
N SER A 71 -8.63 4.69 14.99
CA SER A 71 -8.74 5.51 13.78
C SER A 71 -7.85 5.04 12.63
N LEU A 72 -6.83 4.22 12.90
CA LEU A 72 -5.83 3.78 11.93
C LEU A 72 -5.76 2.24 11.82
N LYS A 73 -5.51 1.74 10.61
CA LYS A 73 -5.20 0.31 10.41
C LYS A 73 -3.70 0.11 10.69
N TRP A 74 -3.36 -0.78 11.60
CA TRP A 74 -1.97 -1.05 11.97
C TRP A 74 -1.51 -2.37 11.36
N ILE A 75 -0.45 -2.33 10.56
CA ILE A 75 0.10 -3.50 9.87
C ILE A 75 1.42 -3.93 10.53
N PRO A 76 1.56 -5.20 10.93
CA PRO A 76 2.80 -5.71 11.48
C PRO A 76 3.86 -5.92 10.39
N THR A 77 5.12 -5.64 10.71
CA THR A 77 6.24 -6.05 9.85
C THR A 77 6.73 -7.46 10.21
N SER A 78 7.35 -8.16 9.25
CA SER A 78 8.02 -9.45 9.44
C SER A 78 9.41 -9.37 10.09
N GLY A 79 9.84 -8.17 10.52
CA GLY A 79 11.23 -7.89 10.92
C GLY A 79 11.78 -8.83 11.99
N SER A 80 13.06 -9.17 11.84
CA SER A 80 13.84 -10.17 12.60
C SER A 80 14.50 -9.67 13.89
N THR A 81 14.22 -8.44 14.33
CA THR A 81 14.67 -7.91 15.62
C THR A 81 13.67 -8.24 16.73
N ASP A 82 14.13 -8.37 17.99
CA ASP A 82 13.38 -8.86 19.18
C ASP A 82 11.97 -8.30 19.38
N LYS A 83 11.64 -7.15 18.78
CA LYS A 83 10.31 -6.55 18.81
C LYS A 83 9.73 -6.29 17.42
N ARG A 84 8.45 -6.67 17.27
CA ARG A 84 7.64 -6.41 16.07
C ARG A 84 7.32 -4.93 15.92
N LYS A 85 7.68 -4.37 14.76
CA LYS A 85 7.31 -3.01 14.36
C LYS A 85 5.89 -2.99 13.79
N TRP A 86 5.15 -1.94 14.11
CA TRP A 86 3.77 -1.70 13.68
C TRP A 86 3.71 -0.43 12.86
N ILE A 87 3.21 -0.53 11.63
CA ILE A 87 3.15 0.60 10.70
C ILE A 87 1.70 1.11 10.64
N PRO A 88 1.45 2.41 10.90
CA PRO A 88 0.12 3.00 10.79
C PRO A 88 -0.23 3.28 9.34
N TYR A 89 -1.32 2.70 8.87
CA TYR A 89 -1.87 2.93 7.53
C TYR A 89 -3.03 3.92 7.67
N ASN A 90 -2.75 5.19 7.37
CA ASN A 90 -3.77 6.22 7.26
C ASN A 90 -4.40 6.23 5.85
N ARG A 91 -5.52 6.96 5.70
CA ARG A 91 -6.26 7.03 4.43
C ARG A 91 -5.43 7.57 3.26
N GLN A 92 -4.60 8.60 3.52
CA GLN A 92 -3.76 9.20 2.48
C GLN A 92 -2.68 8.23 2.02
N PHE A 93 -2.02 7.55 2.94
CA PHE A 93 -1.00 6.55 2.63
C PHE A 93 -1.58 5.38 1.84
N ILE A 94 -2.75 4.85 2.27
CA ILE A 94 -3.46 3.80 1.53
C ILE A 94 -3.81 4.27 0.11
N HIS A 95 -4.23 5.52 -0.05
CA HIS A 95 -4.52 6.10 -1.37
C HIS A 95 -3.26 6.15 -2.26
N GLU A 96 -2.12 6.59 -1.72
CA GLU A 96 -0.85 6.62 -2.45
C GLU A 96 -0.35 5.22 -2.85
N LEU A 97 -0.52 4.21 -1.97
CA LEU A 97 -0.25 2.82 -2.30
C LEU A 97 -1.13 2.32 -3.46
N ASN A 98 -2.43 2.63 -3.40
CA ASN A 98 -3.38 2.31 -4.46
C ASN A 98 -2.98 2.92 -5.81
N MET A 99 -2.49 4.17 -5.81
CA MET A 99 -2.00 4.82 -7.04
C MET A 99 -0.75 4.12 -7.59
N SER A 100 0.14 3.67 -6.71
CA SER A 100 1.36 2.94 -7.10
C SER A 100 1.02 1.60 -7.75
N ILE A 101 0.06 0.86 -7.18
CA ILE A 101 -0.47 -0.38 -7.76
C ILE A 101 -1.02 -0.12 -9.16
N ASP A 102 -1.71 1.01 -9.39
CA ASP A 102 -2.29 1.32 -10.70
C ASP A 102 -1.25 1.44 -11.81
N VAL A 103 -0.14 2.10 -11.49
CA VAL A 103 0.98 2.28 -12.42
C VAL A 103 1.66 0.94 -12.69
N LEU A 104 1.89 0.13 -11.65
CA LEU A 104 2.49 -1.20 -11.77
C LEU A 104 1.64 -2.13 -12.63
N MET A 105 0.34 -2.21 -12.36
CA MET A 105 -0.58 -3.01 -13.17
C MET A 105 -0.63 -2.52 -14.62
N GLY A 106 -0.59 -1.21 -14.84
CA GLY A 106 -0.55 -0.62 -16.17
C GLY A 106 0.71 -1.01 -16.93
N ALA A 107 1.87 -1.01 -16.26
CA ALA A 107 3.14 -1.44 -16.83
C ALA A 107 3.10 -2.93 -17.17
N LEU A 108 2.64 -3.77 -16.24
CA LEU A 108 2.49 -5.21 -16.44
C LEU A 108 1.58 -5.55 -17.63
N TYR A 109 0.43 -4.89 -17.76
CA TYR A 109 -0.49 -5.12 -18.88
C TYR A 109 0.01 -4.58 -20.21
N ARG A 110 0.90 -3.59 -20.20
CA ARG A 110 1.56 -3.11 -21.40
C ARG A 110 2.65 -4.07 -21.88
N GLU A 111 3.46 -4.58 -20.95
CA GLU A 111 4.55 -5.50 -21.24
C GLU A 111 4.06 -6.91 -21.58
N TYR A 112 3.02 -7.38 -20.88
CA TYR A 112 2.42 -8.69 -21.06
C TYR A 112 0.91 -8.55 -21.34
N PRO A 113 0.48 -8.21 -22.56
CA PRO A 113 -0.95 -8.05 -22.85
C PRO A 113 -1.79 -9.31 -22.56
N GLY A 114 -1.20 -10.50 -22.66
CA GLY A 114 -1.90 -11.77 -22.41
C GLY A 114 -2.43 -11.93 -20.98
N ILE A 115 -1.74 -11.39 -19.96
CA ILE A 115 -2.18 -11.54 -18.57
C ILE A 115 -3.45 -10.72 -18.27
N CYS A 116 -3.75 -9.70 -19.08
CA CYS A 116 -4.96 -8.89 -18.87
C CYS A 116 -6.25 -9.67 -19.17
N ALA A 117 -6.18 -10.84 -19.82
CA ALA A 117 -7.35 -11.67 -20.16
C ALA A 117 -7.58 -12.82 -19.17
N GLY A 118 -6.66 -13.00 -18.21
CA GLY A 118 -6.58 -14.19 -17.38
C GLY A 118 -6.91 -13.93 -15.91
N THR A 119 -6.76 -14.99 -15.14
CA THR A 119 -6.92 -14.99 -13.70
C THR A 119 -5.56 -14.77 -13.06
N HIS A 120 -5.48 -13.91 -12.05
CA HIS A 120 -4.23 -13.61 -11.37
C HIS A 120 -4.18 -14.30 -10.01
N TYR A 121 -3.28 -15.29 -9.87
CA TYR A 121 -3.02 -15.88 -8.57
C TYR A 121 -2.09 -14.98 -7.76
N TRP A 122 -2.52 -14.60 -6.56
CA TRP A 122 -1.72 -13.89 -5.58
C TRP A 122 -1.78 -14.67 -4.27
N SER A 123 -0.63 -15.13 -3.77
CA SER A 123 -0.52 -15.58 -2.38
C SER A 123 -0.53 -14.34 -1.50
N LEU A 124 -1.66 -14.10 -0.81
CA LEU A 124 -1.79 -12.94 0.07
C LEU A 124 -0.98 -13.10 1.35
N SER A 125 -0.79 -11.97 2.02
CA SER A 125 0.39 -11.71 2.84
C SER A 125 0.45 -12.54 4.13
N TRP A 126 1.70 -12.80 4.51
CA TRP A 126 2.06 -13.53 5.71
C TRP A 126 1.61 -12.76 6.97
N LEU A 127 0.91 -13.45 7.87
CA LEU A 127 0.74 -13.02 9.25
C LEU A 127 1.62 -13.84 10.20
N PRO A 128 2.22 -13.20 11.20
CA PRO A 128 2.82 -13.89 12.33
C PRO A 128 1.83 -14.87 12.97
N THR A 129 2.32 -16.04 13.34
CA THR A 129 1.49 -17.15 13.85
C THR A 129 0.59 -16.71 15.00
N GLU A 130 1.11 -15.92 15.93
CA GLU A 130 0.37 -15.41 17.09
C GLU A 130 -0.69 -14.35 16.75
N LEU A 131 -0.69 -13.79 15.53
CA LEU A 131 -1.70 -12.83 15.06
C LEU A 131 -2.75 -13.47 14.14
N ARG A 132 -2.55 -14.73 13.73
CA ARG A 132 -3.54 -15.45 12.94
C ARG A 132 -4.83 -15.62 13.75
N GLY A 133 -5.97 -15.39 13.10
CA GLY A 133 -7.29 -15.36 13.75
C GLY A 133 -7.62 -14.09 14.57
N GLN A 134 -6.63 -13.25 14.89
CA GLN A 134 -6.85 -11.96 15.55
C GLN A 134 -6.97 -10.81 14.55
N MET A 135 -6.33 -10.94 13.39
CA MET A 135 -6.41 -9.99 12.31
C MET A 135 -6.53 -10.71 10.96
N SER A 136 -7.10 -10.00 9.99
CA SER A 136 -7.24 -10.49 8.61
C SER A 136 -6.03 -10.08 7.78
N ASN A 137 -5.50 -11.03 7.01
CA ASN A 137 -4.49 -10.87 5.96
C ASN A 137 -5.08 -10.54 4.58
N ASP A 138 -6.39 -10.28 4.51
CA ASP A 138 -7.04 -9.91 3.26
C ASP A 138 -6.60 -8.48 2.85
N ASP A 139 -5.55 -8.40 2.03
CA ASP A 139 -5.04 -7.14 1.48
C ASP A 139 -6.03 -6.48 0.51
N SER A 140 -7.03 -7.21 0.00
CA SER A 140 -8.11 -6.60 -0.78
C SER A 140 -8.88 -5.56 0.05
N GLN A 141 -8.77 -5.64 1.39
CA GLN A 141 -9.30 -4.62 2.28
C GLN A 141 -8.67 -3.23 2.10
N LEU A 142 -7.42 -3.18 1.62
CA LEU A 142 -6.69 -1.94 1.37
C LEU A 142 -7.05 -1.31 0.02
N LEU A 143 -7.70 -2.07 -0.86
CA LEU A 143 -8.11 -1.59 -2.18
C LEU A 143 -9.34 -0.69 -2.07
N THR A 144 -9.39 0.35 -2.93
CA THR A 144 -10.62 1.13 -3.13
C THR A 144 -11.76 0.22 -3.61
N PHE A 145 -13.01 0.58 -3.27
CA PHE A 145 -14.19 -0.26 -3.49
C PHE A 145 -14.25 -0.94 -4.88
N TRP A 146 -14.15 -0.19 -5.96
CA TRP A 146 -14.26 -0.76 -7.31
C TRP A 146 -13.08 -1.70 -7.63
N LYS A 147 -11.86 -1.39 -7.16
CA LYS A 147 -10.67 -2.26 -7.33
C LYS A 147 -10.85 -3.56 -6.57
N ARG A 148 -11.43 -3.50 -5.37
CA ARG A 148 -11.77 -4.70 -4.61
C ARG A 148 -12.74 -5.60 -5.39
N GLN A 149 -13.78 -5.01 -5.99
CA GLN A 149 -14.72 -5.77 -6.81
C GLN A 149 -14.04 -6.38 -8.05
N ALA A 150 -13.20 -5.62 -8.76
CA ALA A 150 -12.45 -6.14 -9.90
C ALA A 150 -11.49 -7.27 -9.47
N PHE A 151 -10.76 -7.06 -8.37
CA PHE A 151 -9.83 -8.04 -7.81
C PHE A 151 -10.54 -9.35 -7.44
N GLN A 152 -11.71 -9.30 -6.80
CA GLN A 152 -12.50 -10.49 -6.47
C GLN A 152 -13.00 -11.28 -7.69
N LYS A 153 -13.10 -10.64 -8.86
CA LYS A 153 -13.52 -11.31 -10.11
C LYS A 153 -12.35 -11.91 -10.89
N ILE A 154 -11.14 -11.44 -10.60
CA ILE A 154 -9.92 -11.75 -11.36
C ILE A 154 -8.95 -12.61 -10.55
N CYS A 155 -9.00 -12.54 -9.22
CA CYS A 155 -8.20 -13.35 -8.31
C CYS A 155 -8.97 -14.63 -7.93
N PRO A 156 -8.40 -15.83 -8.14
CA PRO A 156 -9.06 -17.09 -7.86
C PRO A 156 -8.87 -17.57 -6.42
N THR A 157 -8.00 -16.92 -5.64
CA THR A 157 -7.63 -17.38 -4.31
C THR A 157 -8.88 -17.38 -3.42
N PRO A 158 -9.34 -18.56 -2.95
CA PRO A 158 -10.45 -18.63 -2.02
C PRO A 158 -10.04 -17.96 -0.71
N ARG A 159 -10.92 -17.13 -0.15
CA ARG A 159 -10.65 -16.42 1.12
C ARG A 159 -10.39 -17.36 2.31
N GLU A 160 -10.76 -18.63 2.15
CA GLU A 160 -10.63 -19.68 3.16
C GLU A 160 -9.19 -20.24 3.27
N VAL A 161 -8.31 -19.94 2.30
CA VAL A 161 -6.90 -20.39 2.30
C VAL A 161 -5.95 -19.28 2.77
N GLU A 162 -6.51 -18.15 3.22
CA GLU A 162 -5.78 -17.05 3.83
C GLU A 162 -5.63 -17.35 5.34
N TRP A 163 -4.47 -17.89 5.73
CA TRP A 163 -4.17 -18.35 7.10
C TRP A 163 -4.04 -17.22 8.13
#